data_AF-A0A151UDI1-F1
#
_entry.id   AF-A0A151UDI1-F1
#
_cell.length_a   1.000
_cell.length_b   1.000
_cell.length_c   1.000
_cell.angle_alpha   90.00
_cell.angle_beta   90.00
_cell.angle_gamma   90.00
#
_symmetry.space_group_name_H-M   'P 1'
#
loop_
_entity.id
_entity.type
_entity.pdbx_description
1 polymer ?
#
loop_
_entity_poly.entity_id
_entity_poly.type
_entity_poly.pdbx_seq_one_letter_code
_entity_poly.pdbx_strand_id
1 'polypeptide(L)'
;MVSVEDIRKAQRAEGPATVMAIGTATPPNCVDQSTYPDYYFRITNSEHKTELKEKFKRMCKIIIYLIVPHIISLYLYLYFRLHLK
;
A
#
# COMPACT_ATOMS: atom_id res chain seq x y z
N MET A 1 -3.18 2.48 51.45
CA MET A 1 -2.88 3.44 50.36
C MET A 1 -2.43 2.61 49.18
N VAL A 2 -3.11 2.69 48.04
CA VAL A 2 -2.74 1.89 46.86
C VAL A 2 -1.43 2.46 46.30
N SER A 3 -0.45 1.60 46.01
CA SER A 3 0.84 2.03 45.44
C SER A 3 0.71 2.27 43.94
N VAL A 4 1.61 3.08 43.38
CA VAL A 4 1.66 3.35 41.94
C VAL A 4 1.98 2.07 41.16
N GLU A 5 2.79 1.18 41.73
CA GLU A 5 3.14 -0.12 41.17
C GLU A 5 1.92 -1.04 41.03
N ASP A 6 1.02 -1.07 42.02
CA ASP A 6 -0.18 -1.90 41.99
C ASP A 6 -1.16 -1.44 40.90
N ILE A 7 -1.31 -0.12 40.75
CA ILE A 7 -2.13 0.48 39.68
C ILE A 7 -1.56 0.12 38.30
N ARG A 8 -0.23 0.22 38.13
CA ARG A 8 0.43 -0.08 36.86
C ARG A 8 0.37 -1.55 36.48
N LYS A 9 0.43 -2.46 37.46
CA LYS A 9 0.25 -3.90 37.25
C LYS A 9 -1.18 -4.25 36.85
N ALA A 10 -2.18 -3.60 37.42
CA ALA A 10 -3.58 -3.84 37.07
C ALA A 10 -3.95 -3.33 35.66
N GLN A 11 -3.26 -2.31 35.15
CA GLN A 11 -3.55 -1.69 33.85
C GLN A 11 -2.82 -2.31 32.66
N ARG A 12 -1.74 -3.08 32.86
CA ARG A 12 -0.96 -3.63 31.74
C ARG A 12 -1.72 -4.75 31.03
N ALA A 13 -1.59 -4.82 29.72
CA ALA A 13 -1.99 -5.99 28.96
C ALA A 13 -1.03 -7.16 29.22
N GLU A 14 -1.56 -8.37 29.10
CA GLU A 14 -0.78 -9.61 29.13
C GLU A 14 -0.65 -10.18 27.72
N GLY A 15 0.52 -10.75 27.42
CA GLY A 15 0.81 -11.37 26.13
C GLY A 15 1.27 -10.41 25.02
N PRO A 16 1.55 -10.96 23.83
CA PRO A 16 2.02 -10.19 22.69
C PRO A 16 0.89 -9.43 22.00
N ALA A 17 1.20 -8.26 21.44
CA ALA A 17 0.26 -7.50 20.61
C ALA A 17 -0.17 -8.32 19.38
N THR A 18 -1.48 -8.35 19.12
CA THR A 18 -2.08 -9.12 18.03
C THR A 18 -2.93 -8.21 17.14
N VAL A 19 -2.82 -8.36 15.83
CA VAL A 19 -3.69 -7.67 14.86
C VAL A 19 -5.09 -8.24 14.98
N MET A 20 -6.06 -7.43 15.41
CA MET A 20 -7.46 -7.86 15.58
C MET A 20 -8.31 -7.69 14.31
N ALA A 21 -8.00 -6.70 13.47
CA ALA A 21 -8.67 -6.48 12.20
C ALA A 21 -7.79 -5.64 11.25
N ILE A 22 -8.01 -5.79 9.94
CA ILE A 22 -7.48 -4.92 8.90
C ILE A 22 -8.63 -4.53 7.97
N GLY A 23 -8.80 -3.24 7.73
CA GLY A 23 -9.76 -2.71 6.75
C GLY A 23 -9.06 -1.86 5.71
N THR A 24 -9.43 -2.01 4.44
CA THR A 24 -8.92 -1.21 3.32
C THR A 24 -10.08 -0.62 2.51
N ALA A 25 -9.86 0.54 1.91
CA ALA A 25 -10.81 1.17 1.00
C ALA A 25 -10.04 1.89 -0.11
N THR A 26 -10.52 1.76 -1.35
CA THR A 26 -9.96 2.47 -2.51
C THR A 26 -11.09 3.18 -3.26
N PRO A 27 -10.81 4.35 -3.87
CA PRO A 27 -11.77 4.99 -4.76
C PRO A 27 -12.19 4.07 -5.92
N PRO A 28 -13.40 4.26 -6.49
CA PRO A 28 -13.87 3.43 -7.61
C PRO A 28 -13.11 3.69 -8.92
N ASN A 29 -12.48 4.86 -9.06
CA ASN A 29 -11.70 5.19 -10.24
C ASN A 29 -10.34 4.48 -10.21
N CYS A 30 -10.12 3.59 -11.17
CA CYS A 30 -8.88 2.86 -11.36
C CYS A 30 -8.30 3.19 -12.74
N VAL A 31 -7.01 3.55 -12.77
CA VAL A 31 -6.31 3.84 -14.02
C VAL A 31 -5.16 2.84 -14.17
N ASP A 32 -5.14 2.15 -15.31
CA ASP A 32 -4.12 1.16 -15.62
C ASP A 32 -2.77 1.83 -15.86
N GLN A 33 -1.74 1.40 -15.12
CA GLN A 33 -0.39 1.94 -15.17
C GLN A 33 0.26 1.83 -16.58
N SER A 34 -0.16 0.88 -17.41
CA SER A 34 0.29 0.75 -18.80
C SER A 34 -0.19 1.90 -19.70
N THR A 35 -1.37 2.47 -19.39
CA THR A 35 -1.99 3.57 -20.13
C THR A 35 -1.85 4.93 -19.42
N TYR A 36 -1.40 4.93 -18.16
CA TYR A 36 -1.24 6.13 -17.34
C TYR A 36 -0.35 7.21 -17.97
N PRO A 37 0.78 6.91 -18.62
CA PRO A 37 1.58 7.91 -19.34
C PRO A 37 0.79 8.66 -20.41
N ASP A 38 -0.04 7.95 -21.18
CA ASP A 38 -0.84 8.56 -22.23
C ASP A 38 -1.98 9.39 -21.65
N TYR A 39 -2.68 8.86 -20.64
CA TYR A 39 -3.72 9.58 -19.91
C TYR A 39 -3.19 10.88 -19.29
N TYR A 40 -2.07 10.82 -18.56
CA TYR A 40 -1.49 11.94 -17.82
C TYR A 40 -1.04 13.07 -18.76
N PHE A 41 -0.33 12.74 -19.84
CA PHE A 41 0.16 13.76 -20.78
C PHE A 41 -0.97 14.39 -21.60
N ARG A 42 -2.03 13.63 -21.90
CA ARG A 42 -3.24 14.15 -22.57
C ARG A 42 -3.99 15.14 -21.70
N ILE A 43 -4.29 14.78 -20.44
CA ILE A 43 -5.08 15.66 -19.55
C ILE A 43 -4.31 16.89 -19.08
N THR A 44 -2.98 16.82 -19.05
CA THR A 44 -2.11 17.97 -18.69
C THR A 44 -1.65 18.79 -19.89
N ASN A 45 -2.19 18.54 -21.09
CA ASN A 45 -1.83 19.23 -22.34
C ASN A 45 -0.31 19.27 -22.61
N SER A 46 0.38 18.18 -22.27
CA SER A 46 1.84 18.08 -22.32
C SER A 46 2.35 17.10 -23.37
N GLU A 47 1.52 16.66 -24.31
CA GLU A 47 1.87 15.64 -25.32
C GLU A 47 3.08 16.02 -26.20
N HIS A 48 3.33 17.32 -26.37
CA HIS A 48 4.50 17.84 -27.08
C HIS A 48 5.84 17.53 -26.38
N LYS A 49 5.82 17.17 -25.08
CA LYS A 49 7.02 16.83 -24.30
C LYS A 49 7.39 15.36 -24.46
N THR A 50 7.72 14.96 -25.68
CA THR A 50 7.94 13.56 -26.08
C THR A 50 9.05 12.85 -25.29
N GLU A 51 10.19 13.51 -25.07
CA GLU A 51 11.32 12.93 -24.31
C GLU A 51 10.93 12.68 -22.84
N LEU A 52 10.21 13.62 -22.24
CA LEU A 52 9.73 13.48 -20.86
C LEU A 52 8.70 12.35 -20.76
N LYS A 53 7.82 12.22 -21.76
CA LYS A 53 6.83 11.14 -21.85
C LYS A 53 7.52 9.77 -21.95
N GLU A 54 8.59 9.66 -22.72
CA GLU A 54 9.37 8.41 -22.78
C GLU A 54 10.03 8.06 -21.45
N LYS A 55 10.66 9.03 -20.78
CA LYS A 55 11.23 8.83 -19.44
C LYS A 55 10.15 8.39 -18.45
N PHE A 56 8.99 9.02 -18.48
CA PHE A 56 7.84 8.67 -17.65
C PHE A 56 7.32 7.25 -17.93
N LYS A 57 7.20 6.87 -19.20
CA LYS A 57 6.81 5.51 -19.61
C LYS A 57 7.77 4.45 -19.10
N ARG A 58 9.08 4.71 -19.13
CA ARG A 58 10.11 3.81 -18.56
C ARG A 58 9.96 3.68 -17.05
N MET A 59 9.71 4.78 -16.33
CA MET A 59 9.46 4.75 -14.88
C MET A 59 8.20 3.93 -14.55
N CYS A 60 7.08 4.16 -15.24
CA CYS A 60 5.84 3.40 -15.05
C CYS A 60 6.06 1.88 -15.27
N LYS A 61 6.83 1.52 -16.30
CA LYS A 61 7.19 0.13 -16.60
C LYS A 61 8.03 -0.49 -15.48
N ILE A 62 9.08 0.19 -15.02
CA ILE A 62 9.96 -0.30 -13.95
C ILE A 62 9.17 -0.51 -12.64
N ILE A 63 8.30 0.44 -12.28
CA ILE A 63 7.45 0.35 -11.09
C ILE A 63 6.58 -0.90 -11.11
N ILE A 64 5.99 -1.23 -12.28
CA ILE A 64 5.19 -2.46 -12.45
C ILE A 64 6.04 -3.69 -12.09
N TYR A 65 7.25 -3.83 -12.63
CA TYR A 65 8.02 -5.06 -12.41
C TYR A 65 8.72 -5.14 -11.06
N LEU A 66 9.09 -4.01 -10.45
CA LEU A 66 9.78 -4.00 -9.16
C LEU A 66 8.81 -4.06 -7.97
N ILE A 67 7.71 -3.29 -7.99
CA ILE A 67 6.88 -3.07 -6.80
C ILE A 67 5.71 -4.06 -6.73
N VAL A 68 5.09 -4.37 -7.87
CA VAL A 68 3.92 -5.27 -7.93
C VAL A 68 4.19 -6.65 -7.31
N PRO A 69 5.32 -7.34 -7.55
CA PRO A 69 5.57 -8.65 -6.90
C PRO A 69 5.69 -8.53 -5.37
N HIS A 70 6.25 -7.44 -4.85
CA HIS A 70 6.33 -7.22 -3.40
C HIS A 70 4.97 -6.90 -2.79
N ILE A 71 4.14 -6.10 -3.48
CA ILE A 71 2.77 -5.81 -3.01
C ILE A 71 1.91 -7.07 -3.05
N ILE A 72 1.96 -7.85 -4.14
CA ILE A 72 1.22 -9.11 -4.25
C ILE A 72 1.69 -10.09 -3.17
N SER A 73 3.00 -10.20 -2.93
CA SER A 73 3.55 -11.06 -1.88
C SER A 73 3.08 -10.64 -0.49
N LEU A 74 3.09 -9.33 -0.18
CA LEU A 74 2.57 -8.81 1.08
C LEU A 74 1.07 -9.06 1.22
N TYR A 75 0.31 -8.88 0.14
CA TYR A 75 -1.13 -9.13 0.13
C TYR A 75 -1.44 -10.61 0.33
N LEU A 76 -0.73 -11.51 -0.36
CA LEU A 76 -0.85 -12.97 -0.16
C LEU A 76 -0.45 -13.35 1.27
N TYR A 77 0.66 -12.81 1.79
CA TYR A 77 1.11 -13.07 3.16
C TYR A 77 0.05 -12.65 4.18
N LEU A 78 -0.51 -11.45 4.04
CA LEU A 78 -1.58 -10.98 4.91
C LEU A 78 -2.84 -11.83 4.75
N TYR A 79 -3.22 -12.18 3.53
CA TYR A 79 -4.38 -13.03 3.25
C TYR A 79 -4.22 -14.42 3.87
N PHE A 80 -3.10 -15.11 3.65
CA PHE A 80 -2.81 -16.41 4.27
C PHE A 80 -2.71 -16.33 5.79
N ARG A 81 -2.08 -15.29 6.33
CA ARG A 81 -1.93 -15.13 7.79
C ARG A 81 -3.26 -14.83 8.49
N LEU A 82 -4.20 -14.16 7.81
CA LEU A 82 -5.50 -13.77 8.38
C LEU A 82 -6.61 -14.78 8.10
N HIS A 83 -6.59 -15.51 6.98
CA HIS A 83 -7.66 -16.43 6.60
C HIS A 83 -7.37 -17.93 6.87
N LEU A 84 -6.16 -18.32 7.25
CA LEU A 84 -5.83 -19.72 7.59
C LEU A 84 -5.77 -20.01 9.11
N LYS A 85 -6.48 -19.23 9.93
CA LYS A 85 -6.76 -19.56 11.33
C LYS A 85 -8.23 -19.88 11.53
#